data_AF-A0A1C6AP49-F1
#
_entry.id   AF-A0A1C6AP49-F1
#
_cell.length_a   1.000
_cell.length_b   1.000
_cell.length_c   1.000
_cell.angle_alpha   90.00
_cell.angle_beta   90.00
_cell.angle_gamma   90.00
#
_symmetry.space_group_name_H-M   'P 1'
#
loop_
_entity.id
_entity.type
_entity.pdbx_description
1 polymer ?
#
loop_
_entity_poly.entity_id
_entity_poly.type
_entity_poly.pdbx_seq_one_letter_code
_entity_poly.pdbx_strand_id
1 'polypeptide(L)' 'MKIKKYVKKPVVVEAYQTDREITIHTLEGDLMASVGDYIIIGVNGEKYPCKPDIFKKTYEEVKEQ' A
#
# COMPACT_ATOMS: atom_id res chain seq x y z
N MET A 1 22.21 16.42 -20.39
CA MET A 1 20.88 15.86 -20.06
C MET A 1 19.98 16.97 -19.54
N LYS A 2 18.71 17.06 -19.97
CA LYS A 2 17.76 18.08 -19.46
C LYS A 2 16.93 17.46 -18.34
N ILE A 3 16.98 18.06 -17.16
CA ILE A 3 16.15 17.66 -16.02
C ILE A 3 14.73 18.19 -16.26
N LYS A 4 13.72 17.31 -16.11
CA LYS A 4 12.30 17.66 -16.14
C LYS A 4 11.66 17.24 -14.82
N LYS A 5 10.76 18.07 -14.29
CA LYS A 5 10.01 17.80 -13.06
C LYS A 5 8.64 17.23 -13.42
N TYR A 6 8.17 16.25 -12.66
CA TYR A 6 6.88 15.58 -12.86
C TYR A 6 6.20 15.40 -11.50
N VAL A 7 4.87 15.35 -11.48
CA VAL A 7 4.07 15.05 -10.28
C VAL A 7 3.42 13.67 -10.44
N LYS A 8 3.38 12.87 -9.38
CA LYS A 8 2.69 11.57 -9.39
C LYS A 8 1.18 11.82 -9.44
N LYS A 9 0.46 11.06 -10.28
CA LYS A 9 -1.00 11.12 -10.30
C LYS A 9 -1.57 10.67 -8.94
N PRO A 10 -2.67 11.27 -8.45
CA PRO A 10 -3.37 10.76 -7.28
C PRO A 10 -3.97 9.40 -7.63
N VAL A 11 -3.70 8.39 -6.81
CA VAL A 11 -4.21 7.02 -7.00
C VAL A 11 -4.94 6.62 -5.73
N VAL A 12 -6.23 6.32 -5.87
CA VAL A 12 -7.02 5.70 -4.80
C VAL A 12 -6.67 4.21 -4.78
N VAL A 13 -6.43 3.68 -3.58
CA VAL A 13 -6.11 2.27 -3.35
C VAL A 13 -7.08 1.70 -2.33
N GLU A 14 -7.34 0.41 -2.43
CA GLU A 14 -8.03 -0.33 -1.37
C GLU A 14 -7.00 -0.82 -0.36
N ALA A 15 -7.35 -0.81 0.92
CA ALA A 15 -6.51 -1.37 1.96
C ALA A 15 -7.37 -1.90 3.11
N TYR A 16 -6.89 -2.97 3.75
CA TYR A 16 -7.49 -3.52 4.95
C TYR A 16 -6.41 -3.88 5.96
N GLN A 17 -6.74 -3.83 7.24
CA GLN A 17 -5.84 -4.23 8.31
C GLN A 17 -5.95 -5.75 8.53
N THR A 18 -4.83 -6.45 8.66
CA THR A 18 -4.84 -7.89 8.92
C THR A 18 -4.85 -8.19 10.42
N ASP A 19 -5.50 -9.28 10.81
CA ASP A 19 -5.60 -9.81 12.16
C ASP A 19 -4.65 -11.02 12.40
N ARG A 20 -3.88 -11.40 11.39
CA ARG A 20 -2.95 -12.54 11.43
C ARG A 20 -1.68 -12.22 10.65
N GLU A 21 -0.64 -13.03 10.84
CA GLU A 21 0.53 -12.94 9.97
C GLU A 21 0.19 -13.45 8.56
N ILE A 22 0.56 -12.69 7.54
CA ILE A 22 0.33 -13.02 6.13
C ILE A 22 1.66 -12.94 5.38
N THR A 23 2.00 -14.00 4.65
CA THR A 23 3.08 -13.96 3.66
C THR A 23 2.47 -13.68 2.28
N ILE A 24 2.92 -12.60 1.65
CA ILE A 24 2.53 -12.22 0.30
C ILE A 24 3.68 -12.58 -0.63
N HIS A 25 3.43 -13.54 -1.52
CA HIS A 25 4.39 -13.95 -2.55
C HIS A 25 4.35 -12.94 -3.70
N THR A 26 5.47 -12.27 -3.96
CA THR A 26 5.62 -11.33 -5.08
C THR A 26 6.73 -11.80 -6.03
N LEU A 27 6.83 -11.17 -7.20
CA LEU A 27 7.93 -11.46 -8.14
C LEU A 27 9.31 -11.06 -7.59
N GLU A 28 9.35 -10.14 -6.62
CA GLU A 28 10.58 -9.65 -5.97
C GLU A 28 10.92 -10.46 -4.71
N GLY A 29 10.07 -11.44 -4.35
CA GLY A 29 10.22 -12.28 -3.17
C GLY A 29 9.02 -12.22 -2.22
N ASP A 30 9.19 -12.83 -1.05
CA ASP A 30 8.14 -12.93 -0.04
C ASP A 30 8.13 -11.68 0.84
N LEU A 31 6.95 -11.09 1.00
CA LEU A 31 6.72 -9.98 1.92
C LEU A 31 5.88 -10.47 3.09
N MET A 32 6.35 -10.25 4.32
CA MET A 32 5.62 -10.60 5.53
C MET A 32 4.85 -9.40 6.07
N ALA A 33 3.57 -9.62 6.36
CA ALA A 33 2.71 -8.74 7.13
C ALA A 33 2.54 -9.30 8.54
N SER A 34 2.70 -8.45 9.54
CA SER A 34 2.39 -8.78 10.93
C SER A 34 0.92 -8.47 11.24
N VAL A 35 0.42 -9.05 12.33
CA VAL A 35 -0.89 -8.66 12.90
C VAL A 35 -0.93 -7.14 13.07
N GLY A 36 -1.99 -6.53 12.56
CA GLY A 36 -2.21 -5.10 12.61
C GLY A 36 -1.61 -4.33 11.43
N ASP A 37 -0.81 -4.92 10.55
CA ASP A 37 -0.35 -4.24 9.34
C ASP A 37 -1.51 -4.02 8.35
N TYR A 38 -1.39 -2.99 7.52
CA TYR A 38 -2.29 -2.79 6.38
C TYR A 38 -1.80 -3.61 5.19
N ILE A 39 -2.71 -4.35 4.56
CA ILE A 39 -2.50 -4.92 3.23
C ILE A 39 -3.13 -3.98 2.23
N ILE A 40 -2.30 -3.36 1.40
CA ILE A 40 -2.74 -2.45 0.36
C ILE A 40 -2.86 -3.24 -0.95
N ILE A 41 -3.90 -2.97 -1.71
CA ILE A 41 -4.18 -3.55 -3.02
C ILE A 41 -3.89 -2.46 -4.06
N GLY A 42 -2.84 -2.69 -4.85
CA GLY A 42 -2.45 -1.81 -5.94
C GLY A 42 -3.41 -1.93 -7.14
N VAL A 43 -3.23 -1.05 -8.11
CA VAL A 43 -4.14 -0.88 -9.26
C VAL A 43 -4.22 -2.12 -10.14
N ASN A 44 -3.19 -2.97 -10.16
CA ASN A 44 -3.23 -4.24 -10.92
C ASN A 44 -3.51 -5.46 -10.03
N GLY A 45 -3.98 -5.25 -8.80
CA GLY A 45 -4.25 -6.31 -7.82
C GLY A 45 -3.00 -6.81 -7.07
N GLU A 46 -1.84 -6.17 -7.27
CA GLU A 46 -0.66 -6.45 -6.46
C GLU A 46 -0.92 -6.13 -4.98
N LYS A 47 -0.41 -6.96 -4.07
CA LYS A 47 -0.60 -6.77 -2.63
C LYS A 47 0.73 -6.44 -1.97
N TYR A 48 0.71 -5.52 -1.01
CA TYR A 48 1.89 -5.15 -0.26
C TYR A 48 1.53 -4.83 1.20
N PRO A 49 2.34 -5.29 2.17
CA PRO A 49 2.15 -4.92 3.56
C PRO A 49 2.67 -3.51 3.83
N CYS A 50 2.01 -2.79 4.73
CA CYS A 50 2.39 -1.46 5.15
C CYS A 50 2.17 -1.32 6.66
N LYS A 51 3.18 -0.80 7.37
CA LYS A 51 3.08 -0.57 8.82
C LYS A 51 2.02 0.50 9.12
N PRO A 52 1.23 0.36 10.19
CA PRO A 52 0.11 1.27 10.47
C PRO A 52 0.50 2.73 10.62
N ASP A 53 1.66 3.00 11.22
CA ASP A 53 2.18 4.35 11.42
C ASP A 53 2.61 4.99 10.10
N ILE A 54 3.10 4.19 9.14
CA ILE A 54 3.44 4.65 7.78
C ILE A 54 2.15 4.87 7.00
N PHE A 55 1.22 3.90 7.04
CA PHE A 55 -0.02 3.96 6.30
C PHE A 55 -0.82 5.23 6.62
N LYS A 56 -1.01 5.53 7.91
CA LYS A 56 -1.73 6.73 8.37
C LYS A 56 -1.04 8.05 8.06
N LYS A 57 0.27 8.05 7.75
CA LYS A 57 1.01 9.24 7.32
C LYS A 57 0.92 9.47 5.81
N THR A 58 0.68 8.41 5.04
CA THR A 58 0.74 8.46 3.56
C THR A 58 -0.61 8.31 2.88
N TYR A 59 -1.63 7.82 3.59
CA TYR A 59 -2.97 7.61 3.08
C TYR A 59 -4.01 8.28 3.97
N GLU A 60 -5.05 8.79 3.31
CA GLU A 60 -6.25 9.35 3.93
C GLU A 60 -7.48 8.64 3.38
N GLU A 61 -8.52 8.50 4.21
CA GLU A 61 -9.79 7.93 3.76
C GLU A 61 -10.44 8.85 2.74
N VAL A 62 -10.87 8.28 1.62
CA VAL A 62 -11.68 9.00 0.64
C VAL A 62 -13.08 9.17 1.23
N LYS A 63 -13.48 10.41 1.47
CA LYS A 63 -14.86 10.72 1.86
C LYS A 63 -15.75 10.61 0.63
N GLU A 64 -16.69 9.67 0.63
CA GLU A 64 -17.78 9.66 -0.35
C GLU A 64 -18.65 10.91 -0.12
N GLN A 65 -18.98 11.63 -1.20
CA GLN A 65 -19.94 12.75 -1.20
C GLN A 65 -21.30 12.27 -1.71
#